data_AF-A0A7C9A1Z8-F1
#
_entry.id   AF-A0A7C9A1Z8-F1
#
_cell.length_a   1.000
_cell.length_b   1.000
_cell.length_c   1.000
_cell.angle_alpha   90.00
_cell.angle_beta   90.00
_cell.angle_gamma   90.00
#
_symmetry.space_group_name_H-M   'P 1'
#
loop_
_entity.id
_entity.type
_entity.pdbx_description
1 polymer ?
#
loop_
_entity_poly.entity_id
_entity_poly.type
_entity_poly.pdbx_seq_one_letter_code
_entity_poly.pdbx_strand_id
1 'polypeptide(L)'
;QTILFQSLHSLLSLSLSLSLSLSLSIMECHWPLILFLAVNLASVNHIGEAKECKFPAIFNFGDSNSDTGGLSAAFGQAGPPHGETFFHAPAGRYCDGRLVIDFIAQS
;
A
#
# COMPACT_ATOMS: atom_id res chain seq x y z
N GLN A 1 31.54 50.03 43.37
CA GLN A 1 31.67 49.82 41.90
C GLN A 1 32.01 48.37 41.54
N THR A 2 32.88 47.70 42.29
CA THR A 2 33.22 46.26 42.14
C THR A 2 32.03 45.30 42.27
N ILE A 3 31.12 45.54 43.22
CA ILE A 3 29.93 44.69 43.42
C ILE A 3 28.99 44.71 42.21
N LEU A 4 28.79 45.88 41.60
CA LEU A 4 27.95 46.04 40.41
C LEU A 4 28.56 45.33 39.20
N PHE A 5 29.89 45.38 39.05
CA PHE A 5 30.62 44.70 37.98
C PHE A 5 30.57 43.17 38.11
N GLN A 6 30.72 42.62 39.33
CA GLN A 6 30.54 41.19 39.59
C GLN A 6 29.10 40.73 39.35
N SER A 7 28.12 41.55 39.73
CA SER A 7 26.71 41.27 39.45
C SER A 7 26.43 41.24 37.94
N LEU A 8 26.95 42.20 37.17
CA LEU A 8 26.79 42.24 35.72
C LEU A 8 27.43 41.03 35.03
N HIS A 9 28.64 40.63 35.44
CA HIS A 9 29.32 39.45 34.89
C HIS A 9 28.56 38.15 35.19
N SER A 10 28.02 38.03 36.41
CA SER A 10 27.19 36.88 36.81
C SER A 10 25.92 36.80 35.97
N LEU A 11 25.22 37.94 35.76
CA LEU A 11 24.04 38.01 34.91
C LEU A 11 24.35 37.67 33.44
N LEU A 12 25.47 38.15 32.91
CA LEU A 12 25.90 37.82 31.55
C LEU A 12 26.20 36.33 31.41
N SER A 13 26.90 35.73 32.37
CA SER A 13 27.16 34.28 32.38
C SER A 13 25.90 33.43 32.49
N LEU A 14 24.91 33.88 33.27
CA LEU A 14 23.62 33.20 33.39
C LEU A 14 22.83 33.29 32.06
N SER A 15 22.86 34.46 31.40
CA SER A 15 22.19 34.64 30.11
C SER A 15 22.81 33.79 29.00
N LEU A 16 24.14 33.62 29.01
CA LEU A 16 24.84 32.78 28.05
C LEU A 16 24.54 31.29 28.30
N SER A 17 24.50 30.85 29.56
CA SER A 17 24.19 29.45 29.89
C SER A 17 22.75 29.09 29.56
N LEU A 18 21.79 29.99 29.81
CA LEU A 18 20.37 29.83 29.45
C LEU A 18 20.16 29.80 27.93
N SER A 19 20.90 30.60 27.16
CA SER A 19 20.79 30.59 25.69
C SER A 19 21.40 29.32 25.06
N LEU A 20 22.55 28.85 25.55
CA LEU A 20 23.12 27.57 25.11
C LEU A 20 22.21 26.39 25.47
N SER A 21 21.66 26.34 26.69
CA SER A 21 20.77 25.24 27.10
C SER A 21 19.46 25.21 26.30
N LEU A 22 18.88 26.37 26.01
CA LEU A 22 17.71 26.48 25.13
C LEU A 22 18.04 26.00 23.71
N SER A 23 19.21 26.38 23.17
CA SER A 23 19.64 25.96 21.83
C SER A 23 19.86 24.45 21.72
N LEU A 24 20.48 23.82 22.73
CA LEU A 24 20.67 22.38 22.82
C LEU A 24 19.32 21.65 22.92
N SER A 25 18.40 22.15 23.75
CA SER A 25 17.06 21.58 23.90
C SER A 25 16.23 21.65 22.60
N ILE A 26 16.35 22.75 21.84
CA ILE A 26 15.69 22.88 20.53
C ILE A 26 16.28 21.88 19.52
N MET A 27 17.60 21.69 19.51
CA MET A 27 18.25 20.72 18.64
C MET A 27 17.87 19.27 18.97
N GLU A 28 17.78 18.93 20.27
CA GLU A 28 17.33 17.61 20.73
C GLU A 28 15.85 17.36 20.43
N CYS A 29 15.01 18.41 20.40
CA CYS A 29 13.58 18.29 20.10
C CYS A 29 13.29 18.08 18.60
N HIS A 30 14.13 18.62 17.72
CA HIS A 30 13.90 18.58 16.28
C HIS A 30 14.43 17.31 15.60
N TRP A 31 15.48 16.70 16.16
CA TRP A 31 16.07 15.47 15.61
C TRP A 31 15.11 14.26 15.57
N PRO A 32 14.29 13.98 16.60
CA PRO A 32 13.30 12.90 16.55
C PRO A 32 12.25 13.12 15.47
N LEU A 33 11.83 14.38 15.25
CA LEU A 33 10.86 14.74 14.21
C LEU A 33 11.47 14.57 12.80
N ILE A 34 12.71 15.02 12.61
CA ILE A 34 13.45 14.81 11.35
C ILE A 34 13.63 13.31 11.08
N LEU A 35 14.03 12.54 12.09
CA LEU A 35 14.21 11.10 11.97
C LEU A 35 12.89 10.40 11.65
N PHE A 36 11.79 10.79 12.31
CA PHE A 36 10.46 10.26 12.05
C PHE A 36 10.02 10.56 10.61
N LEU A 37 10.18 11.80 10.14
CA LEU A 37 9.84 12.18 8.76
C LEU A 37 10.72 11.44 7.74
N ALA A 38 12.01 11.27 8.01
CA ALA A 38 12.94 10.54 7.14
C ALA A 38 12.58 9.04 7.04
N VAL A 39 12.20 8.41 8.15
CA VAL A 39 11.74 7.01 8.17
C VAL A 39 10.45 6.84 7.37
N ASN A 40 9.45 7.71 7.60
CA ASN A 40 8.19 7.65 6.84
C ASN A 40 8.44 7.87 5.34
N LEU A 41 9.30 8.81 4.96
CA LEU A 41 9.65 9.05 3.55
C LEU A 41 10.39 7.85 2.93
N ALA A 42 11.25 7.17 3.69
CA ALA A 42 11.93 5.96 3.24
C ALA A 42 10.96 4.78 3.04
N SER A 43 9.92 4.65 3.88
CA SER A 43 8.90 3.61 3.75
C SER A 43 8.00 3.77 2.53
N VAL A 44 7.76 5.00 2.06
CA VAL A 44 6.91 5.26 0.87
C VAL A 44 7.60 4.84 -0.44
N ASN A 45 8.94 4.78 -0.47
CA ASN A 45 9.71 4.39 -1.65
C ASN A 45 9.76 2.87 -1.89
N HIS A 46 9.12 2.06 -1.04
CA HIS A 46 9.05 0.61 -1.21
C HIS A 46 7.77 0.18 -1.95
N ILE A 47 7.39 0.90 -3.01
CA ILE A 47 6.56 0.29 -4.06
C ILE A 47 7.53 -0.61 -4.83
N GLY A 48 7.72 -1.83 -4.32
CA GLY A 48 8.43 -2.84 -5.07
C GLY A 48 7.76 -2.94 -6.44
N GLU A 49 8.55 -2.73 -7.49
CA GLU A 49 8.13 -3.06 -8.85
C GLU A 49 7.71 -4.53 -8.81
N ALA A 50 6.40 -4.77 -8.79
CA ALA A 50 5.89 -6.13 -8.85
C ALA A 50 6.36 -6.67 -10.19
N LYS A 51 7.36 -7.55 -10.16
CA LYS A 51 7.82 -8.23 -11.36
C LYS A 51 6.59 -8.81 -12.03
N GLU A 52 6.44 -8.56 -13.33
CA GLU A 52 5.37 -9.15 -14.14
C GLU A 52 5.45 -10.67 -13.99
N CYS A 53 4.61 -11.23 -13.13
CA CYS A 53 4.56 -12.66 -12.88
C CYS A 53 3.80 -13.29 -14.04
N LYS A 54 4.53 -13.86 -15.00
CA LYS A 54 3.94 -14.59 -16.11
C LYS A 54 3.53 -15.98 -15.67
N PHE A 55 2.25 -16.15 -15.36
CA PHE A 55 1.68 -17.47 -15.09
C PHE A 55 1.26 -18.11 -16.42
N PRO A 56 1.84 -19.25 -16.82
CA PRO A 56 1.54 -19.86 -18.11
C PRO A 56 0.13 -20.49 -18.18
N ALA A 57 -0.49 -20.74 -17.03
CA ALA A 57 -1.83 -21.31 -16.93
C ALA A 57 -2.46 -20.99 -15.56
N ILE A 58 -3.80 -21.01 -15.53
CA ILE A 58 -4.60 -20.92 -14.30
C ILE A 58 -5.44 -22.19 -14.19
N PHE A 59 -5.28 -22.92 -13.09
CA PHE A 59 -6.10 -24.07 -12.76
C PHE A 59 -7.18 -23.65 -11.78
N ASN A 60 -8.44 -23.73 -12.21
CA ASN A 60 -9.61 -23.33 -11.45
C ASN A 60 -10.40 -24.59 -11.05
N PHE A 61 -10.77 -24.66 -9.78
CA PHE A 61 -11.66 -25.68 -9.23
C PHE A 61 -12.82 -24.98 -8.53
N GLY A 62 -14.02 -25.52 -8.67
CA GLY A 62 -15.19 -24.92 -8.02
C GLY A 62 -16.49 -25.48 -8.55
N ASP A 63 -17.52 -24.65 -8.46
CA ASP A 63 -18.89 -24.91 -8.88
C ASP A 63 -19.25 -24.06 -10.10
N SER A 64 -20.54 -23.91 -10.38
CA SER A 64 -21.07 -23.13 -11.49
C SER A 64 -20.59 -21.67 -11.54
N ASN A 65 -20.17 -21.08 -10.41
CA ASN A 65 -19.70 -19.70 -10.35
C ASN A 65 -18.28 -19.51 -10.90
N SER A 66 -17.52 -20.58 -11.06
CA SER A 66 -16.20 -20.55 -11.70
C SER A 66 -16.13 -21.41 -12.96
N ASP A 67 -17.18 -22.16 -13.28
CA ASP A 67 -17.21 -23.04 -14.44
C ASP A 67 -17.31 -22.26 -15.76
N THR A 68 -16.26 -22.36 -16.58
CA THR A 68 -16.17 -21.68 -17.89
C THR A 68 -16.69 -22.53 -19.04
N GLY A 69 -17.29 -23.70 -18.76
CA GLY A 69 -17.82 -24.62 -19.76
C GLY A 69 -17.52 -26.10 -19.51
N GLY A 70 -16.88 -26.44 -18.39
CA GLY A 70 -16.55 -27.79 -17.98
C GLY A 70 -17.78 -28.69 -17.81
N LEU A 71 -18.87 -28.19 -17.21
CA LEU A 71 -20.13 -28.93 -17.17
C LEU A 71 -20.66 -29.16 -18.59
N SER A 72 -20.62 -28.13 -19.44
CA SER A 72 -21.09 -28.22 -20.83
C SER A 72 -20.31 -29.23 -21.67
N ALA A 73 -19.00 -29.31 -21.44
CA ALA A 73 -18.13 -30.26 -22.12
C ALA A 73 -18.35 -31.71 -21.66
N ALA A 74 -18.67 -31.93 -20.38
CA ALA A 74 -18.81 -33.28 -19.82
C ALA A 74 -20.24 -33.84 -19.92
N PHE A 75 -21.25 -33.01 -19.73
CA PHE A 75 -22.64 -33.44 -19.51
C PHE A 75 -23.63 -32.82 -20.50
N GLY A 76 -23.14 -32.06 -21.48
CA GLY A 76 -23.96 -31.30 -22.43
C GLY A 76 -24.29 -29.91 -21.91
N GLN A 77 -24.81 -29.07 -22.82
CA GLN A 77 -25.05 -27.64 -22.60
C GLN A 77 -25.60 -27.34 -21.20
N ALA A 78 -24.99 -26.38 -20.49
CA ALA A 78 -25.47 -25.84 -19.20
C ALA A 78 -26.95 -25.41 -19.30
N GLY A 79 -27.61 -25.00 -18.21
CA GLY A 79 -28.96 -24.39 -18.26
C GLY A 79 -28.92 -22.91 -18.66
N PRO A 80 -30.01 -22.30 -19.20
CA PRO A 80 -29.97 -20.91 -19.62
C PRO A 80 -29.53 -20.01 -18.47
N PRO A 81 -28.70 -18.99 -18.73
CA PRO A 81 -28.59 -18.35 -20.04
C PRO A 81 -27.32 -18.70 -20.86
N HIS A 82 -26.51 -19.65 -20.41
CA HIS A 82 -25.38 -20.23 -21.17
C HIS A 82 -24.25 -19.28 -21.59
N GLY A 83 -24.28 -18.01 -21.23
CA GLY A 83 -23.30 -17.02 -21.70
C GLY A 83 -23.65 -16.37 -23.03
N GLU A 84 -24.88 -16.53 -23.51
CA GLU A 84 -25.29 -16.00 -24.82
C GLU A 84 -25.20 -14.48 -24.90
N THR A 85 -25.54 -13.75 -23.85
CA THR A 85 -25.56 -12.28 -23.91
C THR A 85 -24.15 -11.69 -24.11
N PHE A 86 -23.14 -12.14 -23.36
CA PHE A 86 -21.78 -11.60 -23.47
C PHE A 86 -20.97 -12.21 -24.62
N PHE A 87 -21.05 -13.53 -24.82
CA PHE A 87 -20.25 -14.24 -25.83
C PHE A 87 -20.95 -14.30 -27.20
N HIS A 88 -22.23 -13.90 -27.29
CA HIS A 88 -23.04 -13.92 -28.50
C HIS A 88 -23.20 -15.33 -29.11
N ALA A 89 -22.98 -16.35 -28.29
CA ALA A 89 -23.14 -17.78 -28.58
C ALA A 89 -23.17 -18.56 -27.24
N PRO A 90 -23.68 -19.81 -27.22
CA PRO A 90 -23.69 -20.63 -26.02
C PRO A 90 -22.26 -20.94 -25.56
N ALA A 91 -21.76 -20.21 -24.55
CA ALA A 91 -20.45 -20.41 -23.95
C ALA A 91 -20.42 -21.54 -22.91
N GLY A 92 -21.59 -22.11 -22.58
CA GLY A 92 -21.68 -23.27 -21.70
C GLY A 92 -21.61 -22.94 -20.21
N ARG A 93 -21.95 -21.71 -19.83
CA ARG A 93 -21.82 -21.18 -18.46
C ARG A 93 -23.18 -20.96 -17.80
N TYR A 94 -23.28 -21.01 -16.48
CA TYR A 94 -24.54 -20.71 -15.75
C TYR A 94 -24.84 -19.20 -15.60
N CYS A 95 -24.14 -18.34 -16.33
CA CYS A 95 -24.35 -16.90 -16.32
C CYS A 95 -24.26 -16.34 -17.73
N ASP A 96 -24.80 -15.14 -17.94
CA ASP A 96 -24.81 -14.47 -19.24
C ASP A 96 -23.63 -13.51 -19.47
N GLY A 97 -22.73 -13.44 -18.50
CA GLY A 97 -21.61 -12.50 -18.46
C GLY A 97 -20.26 -13.18 -18.26
N ARG A 98 -19.29 -12.36 -17.86
CA ARG A 98 -17.98 -12.84 -17.40
C ARG A 98 -18.05 -13.35 -15.97
N LEU A 99 -17.29 -14.41 -15.69
CA LEU A 99 -17.03 -14.93 -14.35
C LEU A 99 -15.84 -14.19 -13.73
N VAL A 100 -15.71 -14.24 -12.41
CA VAL A 100 -14.56 -13.64 -11.70
C VAL A 100 -13.23 -14.12 -12.27
N ILE A 101 -13.14 -15.40 -12.66
CA ILE A 101 -11.94 -15.99 -13.24
C ILE A 101 -11.54 -15.35 -14.57
N ASP A 102 -12.47 -14.82 -15.36
CA ASP A 102 -12.15 -14.14 -16.63
C ASP A 102 -11.38 -12.84 -16.38
N PHE A 103 -11.61 -12.16 -15.26
CA PHE A 103 -10.90 -10.93 -14.90
C PHE A 103 -9.51 -11.22 -14.36
N ILE A 104 -9.35 -12.32 -13.60
CA ILE A 104 -8.05 -12.75 -13.08
C ILE A 104 -7.15 -13.23 -14.22
N ALA A 105 -7.71 -13.93 -15.21
CA ALA A 105 -6.99 -14.43 -16.37
C ALA A 105 -6.58 -13.34 -17.39
N GLN A 106 -7.11 -12.12 -17.26
CA GLN A 106 -6.73 -10.96 -18.09
C GLN A 106 -5.48 -10.21 -17.56
N SER A 107 -4.66 -10.88 -16.73
CA SER A 107 -3.45 -10.31 -16.13
C SER A 107 -2.21 -10.39 -17.02
#